data_AF-R7W5X8-F1
#
_entry.id   AF-R7W5X8-F1
#
_cell.length_a   1.000
_cell.length_b   1.000
_cell.length_c   1.000
_cell.angle_alpha   90.00
_cell.angle_beta   90.00
_cell.angle_gamma   90.00
#
_symmetry.space_group_name_H-M   'P 1'
#
loop_
_entity.id
_entity.type
_entity.pdbx_description
1 polymer ?
#
loop_
_entity_poly.entity_id
_entity_poly.type
_entity_poly.pdbx_seq_one_letter_code
_entity_poly.pdbx_strand_id
1 'polypeptide(L)'
;MASSSFAALAALAMSCLLILLPCSVSGWSHGGATWYVPPEGAGTDGGACGVPCNWHGLDIVFKVDACSNPNYLAVLIEYEAGDGDLSAVELQQRDIGWASMQELSGAVWKYSSRSTLQAPISIRLTSGSGKQLIASNVIPSGWQAGRTYRSIVNYY
;
A
#
# COMPACT_ATOMS: atom_id res chain seq x y z
N MET A 1 13.79 22.75 -52.83
CA MET A 1 13.41 21.32 -52.89
C MET A 1 14.24 20.59 -51.84
N ALA A 2 13.55 19.79 -51.03
CA ALA A 2 13.97 19.23 -49.75
C ALA A 2 15.11 18.19 -49.85
N SER A 3 15.79 17.94 -48.73
CA SER A 3 15.97 16.59 -48.13
C SER A 3 17.01 16.67 -47.00
N SER A 4 16.59 16.69 -45.73
CA SER A 4 16.23 15.53 -44.91
C SER A 4 17.44 14.75 -44.36
N SER A 5 18.23 15.35 -43.44
CA SER A 5 19.28 14.58 -42.74
C SER A 5 19.49 14.89 -41.26
N PHE A 6 18.67 15.74 -40.61
CA PHE A 6 18.84 16.04 -39.18
C PHE A 6 17.83 15.36 -38.24
N ALA A 7 16.92 14.53 -38.76
CA ALA A 7 15.85 13.91 -37.98
C ALA A 7 16.10 12.45 -37.55
N ALA A 8 17.29 11.88 -37.79
CA ALA A 8 17.53 10.44 -37.59
C ALA A 8 18.37 10.08 -36.34
N LEU A 9 19.01 11.03 -35.67
CA LEU A 9 19.83 10.75 -34.47
C LEU A 9 19.16 11.07 -33.13
N ALA A 10 17.97 11.69 -33.15
CA ALA A 10 17.20 11.97 -31.93
C ALA A 10 16.16 10.89 -31.58
N ALA A 11 16.04 9.82 -32.37
CA ALA A 11 14.98 8.82 -32.20
C ALA A 11 15.39 7.57 -31.38
N LEU A 12 16.68 7.36 -31.10
CA LEU A 12 17.14 6.16 -30.39
C LEU A 12 17.42 6.38 -28.89
N ALA A 13 17.57 7.63 -28.45
CA ALA A 13 17.62 7.94 -27.02
C ALA A 13 16.22 7.99 -26.37
N MET A 14 15.16 8.15 -27.16
CA MET A 14 13.78 8.30 -26.68
C MET A 14 13.02 6.96 -26.61
N SER A 15 13.59 5.87 -27.13
CA SER A 15 13.06 4.51 -27.00
C SER A 15 13.47 3.85 -25.67
N CYS A 16 14.62 4.22 -25.11
CA CYS A 16 15.08 3.71 -23.81
C CYS A 16 14.39 4.42 -22.62
N LEU A 17 13.85 5.63 -22.83
CA LEU A 17 13.18 6.41 -21.78
C LEU A 17 11.73 5.97 -21.51
N LEU A 18 11.15 5.13 -22.36
CA LEU A 18 9.82 4.54 -22.15
C LEU A 18 9.86 3.20 -21.40
N ILE A 19 11.05 2.58 -21.28
CA ILE A 19 11.22 1.29 -20.57
C ILE A 19 11.54 1.52 -19.08
N LEU A 20 11.99 2.73 -18.73
CA LEU A 20 12.23 3.15 -17.35
C LEU A 20 11.23 4.21 -16.90
N LEU A 21 9.93 4.03 -17.18
CA LEU A 21 8.97 4.59 -16.24
C LEU A 21 9.20 3.83 -14.92
N PRO A 22 9.74 4.45 -13.84
CA PRO A 22 9.16 4.12 -12.55
C PRO A 22 7.66 4.29 -12.76
N CYS A 23 6.85 3.42 -12.17
CA CYS A 23 5.43 3.68 -12.06
C CYS A 23 5.29 5.02 -11.32
N SER A 24 5.34 6.09 -12.10
CA SER A 24 5.28 7.46 -11.67
C SER A 24 3.82 7.61 -11.45
N VAL A 25 3.44 7.72 -10.19
CA VAL A 25 2.13 8.25 -9.84
C VAL A 25 2.10 9.67 -10.44
N SER A 26 1.72 9.81 -11.71
CA SER A 26 1.56 11.11 -12.35
C SER A 26 0.34 11.74 -11.70
N GLY A 27 0.61 12.45 -10.62
CA GLY A 27 -0.38 12.91 -9.68
C GLY A 27 -0.03 12.40 -8.29
N TRP A 28 0.73 13.21 -7.56
CA TRP A 28 0.37 13.39 -6.16
C TRP A 28 -1.09 13.83 -6.17
N SER A 29 -2.05 12.90 -6.00
CA SER A 29 -3.33 13.31 -5.45
C SER A 29 -3.01 13.94 -4.11
N HIS A 30 -3.70 15.01 -3.72
CA HIS A 30 -3.53 15.64 -2.41
C HIS A 30 -3.70 14.58 -1.32
N GLY A 31 -2.60 13.92 -0.94
CA GLY A 31 -2.52 13.10 0.23
C GLY A 31 -2.49 14.09 1.37
N GLY A 32 -3.57 14.14 2.15
CA GLY A 32 -3.49 14.75 3.46
C GLY A 32 -2.49 13.94 4.27
N ALA A 33 -1.25 14.39 4.35
CA ALA A 33 -0.30 13.91 5.34
C ALA A 33 -0.57 14.71 6.61
N THR A 34 -1.26 14.11 7.58
CA THR A 34 -1.21 14.62 8.96
C THR A 34 -0.05 13.92 9.66
N TRP A 35 1.15 14.47 9.54
CA TRP A 35 2.23 14.11 10.45
C TRP A 35 2.33 15.18 11.53
N TYR A 36 2.15 14.79 12.79
CA TYR A 36 2.39 15.63 13.96
C TYR A 36 3.66 15.13 14.64
N VAL A 37 4.78 15.85 14.50
CA VAL A 37 5.92 15.70 15.41
C VAL A 37 6.40 17.10 15.84
N PRO A 38 6.36 17.43 17.14
CA PRO A 38 7.10 18.55 17.73
C PRO A 38 8.62 18.26 17.75
N PRO A 39 9.50 19.26 17.95
CA PRO A 39 10.97 19.14 17.75
C PRO A 39 11.73 18.10 18.61
N GLU A 40 11.04 17.32 19.47
CA GLU A 40 11.61 16.30 20.36
C GLU A 40 10.75 15.02 20.25
N GLY A 41 11.07 14.15 19.31
CA GLY A 41 10.21 13.02 18.90
C GLY A 41 10.24 11.80 19.84
N ALA A 42 9.05 11.24 20.07
CA ALA A 42 8.79 9.85 20.45
C ALA A 42 7.45 9.47 19.81
N GLY A 43 7.45 8.69 18.72
CA GLY A 43 6.21 8.17 18.13
C GLY A 43 5.51 7.23 19.12
N THR A 44 4.18 7.34 19.24
CA THR A 44 3.39 6.65 20.28
C THR A 44 2.32 5.77 19.65
N ASP A 45 2.22 4.54 20.15
CA ASP A 45 1.31 3.45 19.80
C ASP A 45 -0.18 3.75 20.04
N GLY A 46 -0.71 4.87 19.54
CA GLY A 46 -2.08 5.30 19.86
C GLY A 46 -2.68 6.39 18.98
N GLY A 47 -2.15 6.66 17.78
CA GLY A 47 -2.53 7.84 17.00
C GLY A 47 -2.04 9.14 17.65
N ALA A 48 -2.29 10.28 17.01
CA ALA A 48 -1.84 11.59 17.49
C ALA A 48 -2.31 11.83 18.94
N CYS A 49 -1.36 12.02 19.86
CA CYS A 49 -1.55 12.21 21.31
C CYS A 49 -1.96 10.95 22.13
N GLY A 50 -1.81 9.73 21.61
CA GLY A 50 -2.13 8.51 22.36
C GLY A 50 -3.62 8.31 22.66
N VAL A 51 -4.49 8.93 21.84
CA VAL A 51 -5.95 8.81 21.93
C VAL A 51 -6.44 7.91 20.79
N PRO A 52 -7.18 6.83 21.10
CA PRO A 52 -7.68 5.93 20.07
C PRO A 52 -8.43 6.66 18.97
N CYS A 53 -8.00 6.47 17.72
CA CYS A 53 -8.70 7.03 16.57
C CYS A 53 -10.08 6.37 16.45
N ASN A 54 -11.16 7.15 16.37
CA ASN A 54 -12.50 6.63 16.12
C ASN A 54 -12.99 7.09 14.75
N TRP A 55 -12.94 6.17 13.78
CA TRP A 55 -13.52 6.38 12.46
C TRP A 55 -14.99 5.95 12.48
N HIS A 56 -15.89 6.88 12.81
CA HIS A 56 -17.32 6.63 12.93
C HIS A 56 -17.89 5.94 11.68
N GLY A 57 -18.25 4.66 11.80
CA GLY A 57 -18.88 3.87 10.74
C GLY A 57 -17.97 3.51 9.56
N LEU A 58 -16.65 3.62 9.71
CA LEU A 58 -15.68 3.20 8.70
C LEU A 58 -14.87 2.01 9.20
N ASP A 59 -14.89 0.94 8.40
CA ASP A 59 -13.98 -0.19 8.56
C ASP A 59 -12.67 0.06 7.82
N ILE A 60 -11.65 -0.74 8.15
CA ILE A 60 -10.33 -0.62 7.55
C ILE A 60 -10.42 -0.81 6.03
N VAL A 61 -9.69 0.02 5.30
CA VAL A 61 -9.66 0.01 3.84
C VAL A 61 -8.25 -0.28 3.33
N PHE A 62 -8.19 -1.09 2.27
CA PHE A 62 -6.96 -1.54 1.64
C PHE A 62 -6.88 -0.98 0.22
N LYS A 63 -6.05 0.04 0.01
CA LYS A 63 -5.80 0.61 -1.31
C LYS A 63 -4.55 -0.02 -1.91
N VAL A 64 -4.73 -0.85 -2.93
CA VAL A 64 -3.62 -1.42 -3.67
C VAL A 64 -2.95 -0.32 -4.47
N ASP A 65 -1.65 -0.17 -4.28
CA ASP A 65 -0.85 0.84 -4.97
C ASP A 65 -0.87 0.62 -6.49
N ALA A 66 -0.82 1.71 -7.26
CA ALA A 66 -0.87 1.67 -8.72
C ALA A 66 0.34 0.93 -9.33
N CYS A 67 1.43 0.82 -8.59
CA CYS A 67 2.67 0.16 -9.00
C CYS A 67 2.71 -1.33 -8.62
N SER A 68 1.64 -1.83 -8.00
CA SER A 68 1.47 -3.26 -7.76
C SER A 68 1.34 -4.03 -9.08
N ASN A 69 1.84 -5.26 -9.09
CA ASN A 69 1.81 -6.16 -10.22
C ASN A 69 1.64 -7.61 -9.73
N PRO A 70 1.48 -8.61 -10.61
CA PRO A 70 1.21 -9.98 -10.18
C PRO A 70 2.26 -10.61 -9.26
N ASN A 71 3.48 -10.05 -9.14
CA ASN A 71 4.55 -10.56 -8.27
C ASN A 71 4.91 -9.60 -7.13
N TYR A 72 4.32 -8.41 -7.08
CA TYR A 72 4.60 -7.37 -6.12
C TYR A 72 3.32 -6.69 -5.70
N LEU A 73 3.01 -6.72 -4.41
CA LEU A 73 1.82 -6.09 -3.85
C LEU A 73 2.27 -5.01 -2.87
N ALA A 74 1.81 -3.78 -3.08
CA ALA A 74 1.91 -2.72 -2.09
C ALA A 74 0.50 -2.23 -1.77
N VAL A 75 0.20 -2.06 -0.48
CA VAL A 75 -1.13 -1.72 0.01
C VAL A 75 -1.01 -0.61 1.03
N LEU A 76 -1.73 0.48 0.79
CA LEU A 76 -1.99 1.51 1.78
C LEU A 76 -3.17 1.09 2.64
N ILE A 77 -2.98 1.08 3.96
CA ILE A 77 -4.00 0.72 4.94
C ILE A 77 -4.54 2.00 5.58
N GLU A 78 -5.85 2.20 5.51
CA GLU A 78 -6.52 3.41 5.99
C GLU A 78 -7.65 3.06 6.96
N TYR A 79 -8.03 4.05 7.78
CA TYR A 79 -9.14 3.96 8.75
C TYR A 79 -8.96 2.89 9.83
N GLU A 80 -7.71 2.59 10.20
CA GLU A 80 -7.44 1.89 11.45
C GLU A 80 -7.96 2.74 12.62
N ALA A 81 -8.97 2.21 13.30
CA ALA A 81 -9.46 2.76 14.55
C ALA A 81 -8.76 2.10 15.72
N GLY A 82 -8.78 2.73 16.89
CA GLY A 82 -8.38 2.08 18.12
C GLY A 82 -6.89 2.20 18.43
N ASP A 83 -6.22 1.05 18.49
CA ASP A 83 -5.07 0.72 19.35
C ASP A 83 -3.70 1.20 18.84
N GLY A 84 -3.69 2.32 18.13
CA GLY A 84 -2.47 2.94 17.61
C GLY A 84 -2.02 2.46 16.24
N ASP A 85 -0.72 2.64 15.97
CA ASP A 85 -0.11 2.28 14.69
C ASP A 85 0.11 0.75 14.59
N LEU A 86 0.17 0.24 13.36
CA LEU A 86 0.45 -1.17 13.08
C LEU A 86 1.92 -1.52 13.36
N SER A 87 2.14 -2.57 14.15
CA SER A 87 3.46 -3.14 14.41
C SER A 87 3.86 -4.21 13.39
N ALA A 88 2.87 -4.91 12.80
CA ALA A 88 3.11 -5.90 11.77
C ALA A 88 1.91 -6.06 10.84
N VAL A 89 2.22 -6.31 9.57
CA VAL A 89 1.23 -6.69 8.55
C VAL A 89 1.69 -7.97 7.88
N GLU A 90 0.77 -8.91 7.75
CA GLU A 90 1.00 -10.19 7.10
C GLU A 90 -0.10 -10.47 6.07
N LEU A 91 0.25 -11.24 5.05
CA LEU A 91 -0.70 -11.70 4.05
C LEU A 91 -0.74 -13.21 3.99
N GLN A 92 -1.89 -13.73 3.60
CA GLN A 92 -2.13 -15.15 3.37
C GLN A 92 -2.78 -15.35 2.01
N GLN A 93 -2.30 -16.35 1.29
CA GLN A 93 -2.73 -16.68 -0.07
C GLN A 93 -3.41 -18.05 -0.08
N ARG A 94 -4.69 -18.12 -0.49
CA ARG A 94 -5.46 -19.39 -0.52
C ARG A 94 -5.39 -20.20 0.79
N ASP A 95 -5.40 -19.49 1.92
CA ASP A 95 -5.28 -20.08 3.26
C ASP A 95 -3.94 -20.80 3.55
N ILE A 96 -2.90 -20.54 2.74
CA ILE A 96 -1.56 -21.13 2.91
C ILE A 96 -0.66 -20.17 3.68
N GLY A 97 -0.58 -20.37 5.00
CA GLY A 97 0.38 -19.70 5.88
C GLY A 97 0.28 -18.17 5.92
N TRP A 98 1.03 -17.55 6.84
CA TRP A 98 1.13 -16.09 6.92
C TRP A 98 2.53 -15.67 6.48
N ALA A 99 2.60 -14.70 5.57
CA ALA A 99 3.83 -14.12 5.07
C ALA A 99 3.92 -12.66 5.49
N SER A 100 5.03 -12.29 6.13
CA SER A 100 5.27 -10.92 6.59
C SER A 100 5.43 -9.95 5.41
N MET A 101 4.72 -8.83 5.50
CA MET A 101 4.87 -7.67 4.64
C MET A 101 5.90 -6.71 5.25
N GLN A 102 6.60 -5.97 4.40
CA GLN A 102 7.58 -4.96 4.81
C GLN A 102 6.94 -3.59 4.72
N GLU A 103 7.15 -2.74 5.74
CA GLU A 103 6.79 -1.34 5.65
C GLU A 103 7.62 -0.66 4.54
N LEU A 104 6.97 0.09 3.66
CA LEU A 104 7.64 0.88 2.63
C LEU A 104 7.79 2.34 3.09
N SER A 105 6.67 2.99 3.40
CA SER A 105 6.61 4.38 3.86
C SER A 105 5.22 4.71 4.40
N GLY A 106 5.14 5.30 5.59
CA GLY A 106 3.87 5.62 6.24
C GLY A 106 3.02 4.36 6.41
N ALA A 107 1.74 4.42 6.09
CA ALA A 107 0.83 3.27 6.18
C ALA A 107 0.87 2.32 4.95
N VAL A 108 1.93 2.38 4.13
CA VAL A 108 2.09 1.51 2.95
C VAL A 108 2.95 0.29 3.28
N TRP A 109 2.37 -0.89 3.11
CA TRP A 109 3.02 -2.19 3.34
C TRP A 109 3.17 -2.95 2.03
N LYS A 110 4.34 -3.54 1.80
CA LYS A 110 4.69 -4.24 0.55
C LYS A 110 5.05 -5.71 0.76
N TYR A 111 4.84 -6.50 -0.29
CA TYR A 111 5.28 -7.88 -0.37
C TYR A 111 5.73 -8.22 -1.79
N SER A 112 6.91 -8.83 -1.88
CA SER A 112 7.49 -9.31 -3.13
C SER A 112 7.47 -10.83 -3.15
N SER A 113 6.73 -11.40 -4.10
CA SER A 113 6.65 -12.85 -4.31
C SER A 113 7.59 -13.29 -5.43
N ARG A 114 8.16 -14.49 -5.29
CA ARG A 114 8.96 -15.15 -6.33
C ARG A 114 8.10 -15.68 -7.49
N SER A 115 6.81 -15.87 -7.25
CA SER A 115 5.83 -16.36 -8.21
C SER A 115 4.59 -15.49 -8.22
N THR A 116 3.73 -15.67 -9.21
CA THR A 116 2.47 -14.92 -9.29
C THR A 116 1.63 -15.09 -8.03
N LEU A 117 1.21 -13.96 -7.47
CA LEU A 117 0.36 -13.88 -6.30
C LEU A 117 -0.96 -14.58 -6.57
N GLN A 118 -1.26 -15.54 -5.72
CA GLN A 118 -2.51 -16.28 -5.70
C GLN A 118 -3.53 -15.52 -4.85
N ALA A 119 -4.56 -15.01 -5.50
CA ALA A 119 -5.75 -14.48 -4.86
C ALA A 119 -6.81 -15.59 -4.64
N PRO A 120 -7.78 -15.41 -3.74
CA PRO A 120 -7.97 -14.25 -2.85
C PRO A 120 -6.87 -14.14 -1.77
N ILE A 121 -6.57 -12.91 -1.36
CA ILE A 121 -5.55 -12.60 -0.35
C ILE A 121 -6.25 -12.09 0.90
N SER A 122 -5.94 -12.73 2.03
CA SER A 122 -6.31 -12.27 3.37
C SER A 122 -5.17 -11.45 3.96
N ILE A 123 -5.49 -10.41 4.72
CA ILE A 123 -4.50 -9.58 5.41
C ILE A 123 -4.71 -9.69 6.91
N ARG A 124 -3.64 -9.97 7.66
CA ARG A 124 -3.61 -9.91 9.12
C ARG A 124 -2.85 -8.67 9.54
N LEU A 125 -3.48 -7.89 10.42
CA LEU A 125 -2.97 -6.68 11.01
C LEU A 125 -2.66 -6.96 12.47
N THR A 126 -1.52 -6.46 12.95
CA THR A 126 -1.15 -6.48 14.36
C THR A 126 -0.88 -5.05 14.79
N SER A 127 -1.63 -4.55 15.78
CA SER A 127 -1.44 -3.22 16.36
C SER A 127 -0.16 -3.16 17.21
N GLY A 128 0.26 -1.96 17.61
CA GLY A 128 1.36 -1.75 18.57
C GLY A 128 1.19 -2.49 19.89
N SER A 129 -0.05 -2.64 20.36
CA SER A 129 -0.39 -3.40 21.58
C SER A 129 -0.32 -4.94 21.41
N GLY A 130 -0.19 -5.43 20.17
CA GLY A 130 -0.22 -6.85 19.83
C GLY A 130 -1.61 -7.42 19.54
N LYS A 131 -2.68 -6.61 19.50
CA LYS A 131 -4.02 -7.06 19.08
C LYS A 131 -3.96 -7.44 17.59
N GLN A 132 -4.48 -8.63 17.26
CA GLN A 132 -4.53 -9.12 15.88
C GLN A 132 -5.93 -8.98 15.30
N LEU A 133 -6.01 -8.52 14.05
CA LEU A 133 -7.23 -8.41 13.27
C LEU A 133 -7.03 -9.03 11.90
N ILE A 134 -7.98 -9.84 11.43
CA ILE A 134 -7.90 -10.51 10.14
C ILE A 134 -8.99 -9.96 9.21
N ALA A 135 -8.55 -9.38 8.09
CA ALA A 135 -9.38 -9.03 6.95
C ALA A 135 -9.33 -10.19 5.93
N SER A 136 -10.25 -11.15 6.08
CA SER A 136 -10.30 -12.35 5.25
C SER A 136 -10.70 -12.04 3.80
N ASN A 137 -9.94 -12.58 2.84
CA ASN A 137 -10.20 -12.47 1.40
C ASN A 137 -10.47 -11.03 0.91
N VAL A 138 -9.89 -10.04 1.59
CA VAL A 138 -10.19 -8.63 1.36
C VAL A 138 -9.69 -8.14 0.00
N ILE A 139 -8.62 -8.73 -0.53
CA ILE A 139 -8.19 -8.51 -1.91
C ILE A 139 -8.68 -9.71 -2.75
N PRO A 140 -9.71 -9.52 -3.59
CA PRO A 140 -10.38 -10.61 -4.29
C PRO A 140 -9.56 -11.13 -5.49
N SER A 141 -9.98 -12.26 -6.04
CA SER A 141 -9.51 -12.73 -7.34
C SER A 141 -9.77 -11.69 -8.44
N GLY A 142 -8.78 -11.46 -9.31
CA GLY A 142 -8.87 -10.44 -10.36
C GLY A 142 -8.70 -9.00 -9.86
N TRP A 143 -8.09 -8.81 -8.68
CA TRP A 143 -7.75 -7.48 -8.19
C TRP A 143 -6.91 -6.68 -9.21
N GLN A 144 -7.01 -5.36 -9.12
CA GLN A 144 -6.31 -4.44 -10.02
C GLN A 144 -5.50 -3.44 -9.20
N ALA A 145 -4.32 -3.08 -9.71
CA ALA A 145 -3.51 -2.03 -9.14
C ALA A 145 -4.26 -0.68 -9.14
N GLY A 146 -4.03 0.14 -8.10
CA GLY A 146 -4.70 1.43 -7.93
C GLY A 146 -6.14 1.35 -7.42
N ARG A 147 -6.68 0.15 -7.15
CA ARG A 147 -8.04 -0.02 -6.62
C ARG A 147 -8.05 -0.08 -5.10
N THR A 148 -9.21 0.29 -4.56
CA THR A 148 -9.50 0.27 -3.14
C THR A 148 -10.48 -0.85 -2.81
N TYR A 149 -10.12 -1.68 -1.84
CA TYR A 149 -10.90 -2.79 -1.32
C TYR A 149 -11.29 -2.52 0.13
N ARG A 150 -12.59 -2.58 0.42
CA ARG A 150 -13.12 -2.30 1.75
C ARG A 150 -13.24 -3.60 2.54
N SER A 151 -12.88 -3.55 3.82
CA SER A 151 -13.16 -4.64 4.74
C SER A 151 -14.47 -4.39 5.50
N ILE A 152 -14.77 -5.28 6.45
CA ILE A 152 -15.89 -5.21 7.39
C ILE A 152 -15.37 -5.35 8.84
N VAL A 153 -14.09 -5.03 9.06
CA VAL A 153 -13.39 -5.24 10.32
C VAL A 153 -12.66 -3.97 10.77
N ASN A 154 -12.63 -3.76 12.08
CA ASN A 154 -11.84 -2.73 12.74
C ASN A 154 -11.53 -3.14 14.19
N TYR A 155 -10.65 -2.42 14.89
CA TYR A 155 -10.23 -2.74 16.27
C TYR A 155 -11.15 -2.22 17.38
N TYR A 156 -12.46 -2.12 17.13
CA TYR A 156 -13.45 -1.78 18.16
C TYR A 156 -13.36 -2.68 19.40
#